data_AF-A0A963CCC0-F1
#
_entry.id   AF-A0A963CCC0-F1
#
_cell.length_a   1.000
_cell.length_b   1.000
_cell.length_c   1.000
_cell.angle_alpha   90.00
_cell.angle_beta   90.00
_cell.angle_gamma   90.00
#
_symmetry.space_group_name_H-M   'P 1'
#
loop_
_entity.id
_entity.type
_entity.pdbx_description
1 polymer ?
#
loop_
_entity_poly.entity_id
_entity_poly.type
_entity_poly.pdbx_seq_one_letter_code
_entity_poly.pdbx_strand_id
1 'polypeptide(L)'
;MQPIPGADLALIETWIAKGQFERALKPLESLALSDPTSARVWKNLGVVQQQLGKHTQAEKLLLHAIELDGGDIDAHCSLGGVYRSQGDLAQAAAQFEQGLALSNNQSTFALLNYLATCARAGTLDSALARYGDALDAGAARCAEDFEAGRNLPWACFDLAQCHFLRGDLADCRDAVTEAVRLANAGWQLDSATASYRLMAESPVERTRADAIDVLALIDALKNEYFAEPNRKRCFVIMPFGTKLDAADEQVDFDAVYENFIKPTIESEGLECIRCDEVDEAGNIHKRMFQMIWRADVAIADVSLPNPNVFYELGIRHTLHRAVTIIIRNRNATLPFNIANLNAIEYDCSRGAIDPEARGRIRRAISAGLGEDASDSHVYETLGLRISDPPRVIGRCDVYGYPIRNSGRRLALITGDLRNVRGIEVWVNSENTNMQMARFFDFAISSMIRFEGARKSRTGHVAEDLIQNQLDEIMCGERSVPEAAVIATGPGELQSKYGVQAIFHAASVRGTIGEGYEPVRDIQRCITNALALMDDPTANVAGRGLSSILFPLMGIGFARGDFRPLLHRQVEAALEYLAGHPDSAI
;
A
#
# COMPACT_ATOMS: atom_id res chain seq x y z
N MET A 1 18.32 11.88 23.77
CA MET A 1 17.26 10.93 23.37
C MET A 1 17.23 9.76 24.34
N GLN A 2 16.22 9.72 25.20
CA GLN A 2 15.90 8.56 26.04
C GLN A 2 15.40 7.40 25.15
N PRO A 3 15.62 6.13 25.55
CA PRO A 3 15.11 4.97 24.82
C PRO A 3 13.58 5.00 24.80
N ILE A 4 12.96 4.75 23.64
CA ILE A 4 11.51 4.57 23.53
C ILE A 4 11.22 3.14 24.04
N PRO A 5 10.57 2.95 25.20
CA PRO A 5 10.25 1.62 25.69
C PRO A 5 9.19 1.00 24.77
N GLY A 6 9.41 -0.23 24.28
CA GLY A 6 8.38 -1.01 23.58
C GLY A 6 8.33 -0.90 22.05
N ALA A 7 9.37 -0.41 21.38
CA ALA A 7 9.45 -0.56 19.91
C ALA A 7 9.79 -2.01 19.56
N ASP A 8 8.81 -2.75 19.04
CA ASP A 8 9.01 -4.11 18.54
C ASP A 8 9.75 -4.13 17.19
N LEU A 9 10.21 -5.31 16.80
CA LEU A 9 11.01 -5.49 15.59
C LEU A 9 10.27 -5.02 14.32
N ALA A 10 8.94 -5.15 14.26
CA ALA A 10 8.14 -4.74 13.10
C ALA A 10 8.09 -3.21 12.96
N LEU A 11 7.98 -2.46 14.07
CA LEU A 11 8.08 -1.01 14.05
C LEU A 11 9.48 -0.56 13.63
N ILE A 12 10.52 -1.26 14.09
CA ILE A 12 11.90 -0.96 13.71
C ILE A 12 12.13 -1.25 12.23
N GLU A 13 11.64 -2.37 11.70
CA GLU A 13 11.67 -2.70 10.26
C GLU A 13 10.95 -1.62 9.43
N THR A 14 9.86 -1.04 9.95
CA THR A 14 9.18 0.09 9.32
C THR A 14 10.05 1.36 9.30
N TRP A 15 10.82 1.61 10.36
CA TRP A 15 11.76 2.73 10.38
C TRP A 15 12.92 2.51 9.41
N ILE A 16 13.49 1.30 9.37
CA ILE A 16 14.53 0.91 8.42
C ILE A 16 14.04 1.11 6.98
N ALA A 17 12.83 0.63 6.66
CA ALA A 17 12.23 0.79 5.34
C ALA A 17 11.97 2.27 4.95
N LYS A 18 11.87 3.18 5.93
CA LYS A 18 11.72 4.63 5.73
C LYS A 18 13.05 5.39 5.79
N GLY A 19 14.19 4.70 5.86
CA GLY A 19 15.51 5.31 5.98
C GLY A 19 15.81 5.93 7.35
N GLN A 20 15.00 5.66 8.38
CA GLN A 20 15.15 6.22 9.72
C GLN A 20 16.12 5.38 10.57
N PHE A 21 17.35 5.21 10.09
CA PHE A 21 18.33 4.27 10.66
C PHE A 21 18.81 4.66 12.08
N GLU A 22 19.01 5.96 12.34
CA GLU A 22 19.41 6.46 13.65
C GLU A 22 18.33 6.20 14.71
N ARG A 23 17.07 6.23 14.29
CA ARG A 23 15.92 5.94 15.15
C ARG A 23 15.81 4.44 15.44
N ALA A 24 16.15 3.60 14.47
CA ALA A 24 16.13 2.14 14.58
C ALA A 24 17.24 1.58 15.49
N LEU A 25 18.39 2.25 15.58
CA LEU A 25 19.59 1.71 16.20
C LEU A 25 19.41 1.29 17.67
N LYS A 26 19.06 2.21 18.57
CA LYS A 26 18.99 1.92 20.02
C LYS A 26 17.96 0.85 20.38
N PRO A 27 16.73 0.88 19.83
CA PRO A 27 15.76 -0.18 20.10
C PRO A 27 16.21 -1.55 19.62
N LEU A 28 16.91 -1.59 18.49
CA LEU A 28 17.40 -2.83 17.90
C LEU A 28 18.59 -3.42 18.69
N GLU A 29 19.48 -2.58 19.22
CA GLU A 29 20.51 -2.99 20.20
C GLU A 29 19.87 -3.58 21.47
N SER A 30 18.79 -2.97 21.97
CA SER A 30 18.05 -3.49 23.12
C SER A 30 17.41 -4.85 22.82
N LEU A 31 16.86 -5.05 21.61
CA LEU A 31 16.28 -6.32 21.20
C LEU A 31 17.35 -7.42 21.08
N ALA A 32 18.51 -7.09 20.52
CA ALA A 32 19.62 -8.03 20.39
C ALA A 32 20.14 -8.51 21.76
N LEU A 33 20.09 -7.64 22.78
CA LEU A 33 20.42 -8.02 24.16
C LEU A 33 19.34 -8.89 24.81
N SER A 34 18.06 -8.65 24.51
CA SER A 34 16.94 -9.41 25.10
C SER A 34 16.70 -10.76 24.43
N ASP A 35 17.01 -10.89 23.14
CA ASP A 35 16.93 -12.13 22.37
C ASP A 35 18.19 -12.31 21.51
N PRO A 36 19.28 -12.82 22.12
CA PRO A 36 20.56 -13.00 21.43
C PRO A 36 20.53 -14.08 20.35
N THR A 37 19.46 -14.88 20.26
CA THR A 37 19.35 -16.00 19.30
C THR A 37 18.61 -15.62 18.02
N SER A 38 18.06 -14.42 17.94
CA SER A 38 17.27 -14.00 16.78
C SER A 38 18.15 -13.53 15.61
N ALA A 39 18.38 -14.42 14.64
CA ALA A 39 19.09 -14.10 13.39
C ALA A 39 18.51 -12.84 12.70
N ARG A 40 17.18 -12.68 12.71
CA ARG A 40 16.48 -11.53 12.11
C ARG A 40 16.82 -10.20 12.78
N VAL A 41 16.92 -10.17 14.12
CA VAL A 41 17.31 -8.97 14.86
C VAL A 41 18.75 -8.58 14.54
N TRP A 42 19.66 -9.56 14.54
CA TRP A 42 21.07 -9.34 14.21
C TRP A 42 21.26 -8.88 12.75
N LYS A 43 20.52 -9.47 11.80
CA LYS A 43 20.50 -9.03 10.39
C LYS A 43 20.11 -7.57 10.30
N ASN A 44 18.96 -7.20 10.89
CA ASN A 44 18.47 -5.83 10.83
C ASN A 44 19.47 -4.85 11.48
N LEU A 45 20.16 -5.25 12.56
CA LEU A 45 21.18 -4.42 13.20
C LEU A 45 22.39 -4.23 12.28
N GLY A 46 22.79 -5.29 11.58
CA GLY A 46 23.80 -5.23 10.53
C GLY A 46 23.44 -4.25 9.41
N VAL A 47 22.21 -4.34 8.89
CA VAL A 47 21.68 -3.41 7.86
C VAL A 47 21.70 -1.96 8.36
N VAL A 48 21.23 -1.71 9.59
CA VAL A 48 21.26 -0.35 10.17
C VAL A 48 22.69 0.17 10.28
N GLN A 49 23.64 -0.62 10.77
CA GLN A 49 25.03 -0.19 10.90
C GLN A 49 25.69 0.04 9.53
N GLN A 50 25.34 -0.74 8.50
CA GLN A 50 25.81 -0.53 7.13
C GLN A 50 25.35 0.82 6.60
N GLN A 51 24.07 1.16 6.77
CA GLN A 51 23.49 2.42 6.31
C GLN A 51 24.06 3.63 7.06
N LEU A 52 24.51 3.43 8.31
CA LEU A 52 25.25 4.43 9.09
C LEU A 52 26.75 4.47 8.76
N GLY A 53 27.21 3.77 7.72
CA GLY A 53 28.61 3.75 7.26
C GLY A 53 29.57 2.93 8.12
N LYS A 54 29.06 2.16 9.11
CA LYS A 54 29.89 1.36 10.02
C LYS A 54 30.10 -0.05 9.47
N HIS A 55 30.76 -0.15 8.31
CA HIS A 55 30.87 -1.39 7.53
C HIS A 55 31.50 -2.57 8.31
N THR A 56 32.57 -2.34 9.07
CA THR A 56 33.21 -3.41 9.87
C THR A 56 32.30 -3.95 10.97
N GLN A 57 31.44 -3.10 11.53
CA GLN A 57 30.48 -3.55 12.55
C GLN A 57 29.31 -4.27 11.89
N ALA A 58 28.81 -3.76 10.76
CA ALA A 58 27.78 -4.42 9.97
C ALA A 58 28.18 -5.84 9.55
N GLU A 59 29.41 -6.02 9.06
CA GLU A 59 29.96 -7.32 8.68
C GLU A 59 29.90 -8.34 9.84
N LYS A 60 30.40 -7.97 11.02
CA LYS A 60 30.38 -8.86 12.20
C LYS A 60 28.97 -9.28 12.59
N LEU A 61 28.03 -8.34 12.55
CA LEU A 61 26.64 -8.59 12.93
C LEU A 61 25.92 -9.48 11.91
N LEU A 62 26.20 -9.30 10.61
CA LEU A 62 25.62 -10.12 9.55
C LEU A 62 26.21 -11.53 9.51
N LEU A 63 27.52 -11.68 9.74
CA LEU A 63 28.14 -12.99 9.92
C LEU A 63 27.52 -13.73 11.09
N HIS A 64 27.30 -13.04 12.22
CA HIS A 64 26.62 -13.65 13.36
C HIS A 64 25.16 -14.03 13.05
N ALA A 65 24.44 -13.21 12.28
CA ALA A 65 23.09 -13.57 11.82
C ALA A 65 23.09 -14.85 10.96
N ILE A 66 24.08 -14.99 10.06
CA ILE A 66 24.26 -16.18 9.21
C ILE A 66 24.70 -17.41 10.02
N GLU A 67 25.50 -17.23 11.07
CA GLU A 67 25.84 -18.32 12.01
C GLU A 67 24.60 -18.87 12.72
N LEU A 68 23.64 -18.00 13.04
CA LEU A 68 22.37 -18.37 13.68
C LEU A 68 21.38 -19.00 12.69
N ASP A 69 21.31 -18.46 11.47
CA ASP A 69 20.48 -18.99 10.38
C ASP A 69 21.21 -18.87 9.04
N GLY A 70 21.88 -19.96 8.63
CA GLY A 70 22.57 -20.03 7.35
C GLY A 70 21.64 -20.10 6.12
N GLY A 71 20.32 -20.17 6.32
CA GLY A 71 19.32 -20.13 5.27
C GLY A 71 18.76 -18.73 4.97
N ASP A 72 19.13 -17.71 5.75
CA ASP A 72 18.61 -16.34 5.56
C ASP A 72 19.25 -15.69 4.31
N ILE A 73 18.49 -15.75 3.20
CA ILE A 73 18.86 -15.14 1.91
C ILE A 73 19.15 -13.64 2.06
N ASP A 74 18.35 -12.92 2.86
CA ASP A 74 18.51 -11.46 3.02
C ASP A 74 19.78 -11.14 3.82
N ALA A 75 20.17 -12.00 4.76
CA ALA A 75 21.41 -11.82 5.52
C ALA A 75 22.64 -11.95 4.60
N HIS A 76 22.64 -12.96 3.72
CA HIS A 76 23.66 -13.10 2.67
C HIS A 76 23.67 -11.91 1.71
N CYS A 77 22.52 -11.45 1.21
CA CYS A 77 22.46 -10.26 0.35
C CYS A 77 22.93 -8.98 1.07
N SER A 78 22.58 -8.81 2.34
CA SER A 78 23.01 -7.66 3.14
C SER A 78 24.53 -7.67 3.34
N LEU A 79 25.12 -8.83 3.62
CA LEU A 79 26.57 -8.98 3.75
C LEU A 79 27.28 -8.72 2.42
N GLY A 80 26.72 -9.19 1.30
CA GLY A 80 27.19 -8.84 -0.04
C GLY A 80 27.20 -7.33 -0.28
N GLY A 81 26.16 -6.63 0.17
CA GLY A 81 26.09 -5.16 0.14
C GLY A 81 27.19 -4.48 0.98
N VAL A 82 27.56 -5.05 2.13
CA VAL A 82 28.66 -4.55 2.97
C VAL A 82 30.00 -4.71 2.26
N TYR A 83 30.32 -5.90 1.74
CA TYR A 83 31.57 -6.11 1.00
C TYR A 83 31.67 -5.23 -0.24
N ARG A 84 30.55 -5.03 -0.94
CA ARG A 84 30.48 -4.12 -2.09
C ARG A 84 30.80 -2.68 -1.69
N SER A 85 30.28 -2.20 -0.55
CA SER A 85 30.58 -0.85 -0.05
C SER A 85 32.05 -0.68 0.40
N GLN A 86 32.71 -1.77 0.79
CA GLN A 86 34.14 -1.79 1.10
C GLN A 86 35.03 -1.92 -0.16
N GLY A 87 34.43 -2.19 -1.32
CA GLY A 87 35.14 -2.41 -2.58
C GLY A 87 35.60 -3.85 -2.83
N ASP A 88 35.31 -4.78 -1.91
CA ASP A 88 35.59 -6.22 -2.10
C ASP A 88 34.49 -6.86 -2.96
N LEU A 89 34.61 -6.68 -4.27
CA LEU A 89 33.62 -7.18 -5.23
C LEU A 89 33.59 -8.70 -5.31
N ALA A 90 34.71 -9.38 -4.98
CA ALA A 90 34.79 -10.83 -5.01
C ALA A 90 33.98 -11.45 -3.88
N GLN A 91 34.16 -10.96 -2.64
CA GLN A 91 33.34 -11.40 -1.51
C GLN A 91 31.88 -10.99 -1.66
N ALA A 92 31.62 -9.79 -2.21
CA ALA A 92 30.25 -9.35 -2.49
C ALA A 92 29.53 -10.32 -3.45
N ALA A 93 30.15 -10.64 -4.58
CA ALA A 93 29.59 -11.57 -5.56
C ALA A 93 29.37 -12.96 -4.96
N ALA A 94 30.32 -13.47 -4.17
CA ALA A 94 30.18 -14.76 -3.49
C ALA A 94 28.96 -14.80 -2.55
N GLN A 95 28.73 -13.75 -1.76
CA GLN A 95 27.58 -13.70 -0.85
C GLN A 95 26.24 -13.60 -1.58
N PHE A 96 26.16 -12.81 -2.65
CA PHE A 96 24.94 -12.77 -3.48
C PHE A 96 24.69 -14.11 -4.17
N GLU A 97 25.73 -14.79 -4.65
CA GLU A 97 25.63 -16.13 -5.24
C GLU A 97 25.14 -17.17 -4.22
N GLN A 98 25.58 -17.10 -2.96
CA GLN A 98 25.04 -17.95 -1.89
C GLN A 98 23.56 -17.70 -1.65
N GLY A 99 23.13 -16.44 -1.53
CA GLY A 99 21.71 -16.10 -1.40
C GLY A 99 20.88 -16.59 -2.60
N LEU A 100 21.44 -16.49 -3.81
CA LEU A 100 20.82 -17.01 -5.02
C LEU A 100 20.68 -18.54 -4.98
N ALA A 101 21.73 -19.25 -4.57
CA ALA A 101 21.71 -20.70 -4.42
C ALA A 101 20.69 -21.18 -3.38
N LEU A 102 20.61 -20.52 -2.22
CA LEU A 102 19.61 -20.79 -1.17
C LEU A 102 18.18 -20.59 -1.67
N SER A 103 17.97 -19.65 -2.59
CA SER A 103 16.67 -19.40 -3.23
C SER A 103 16.37 -20.34 -4.41
N ASN A 104 17.20 -21.35 -4.69
CA ASN A 104 17.13 -22.15 -5.91
C ASN A 104 17.08 -21.31 -7.19
N ASN A 105 17.87 -20.22 -7.23
CA ASN A 105 17.91 -19.23 -8.31
C ASN A 105 16.59 -18.47 -8.56
N GLN A 106 15.69 -18.39 -7.55
CA GLN A 106 14.40 -17.70 -7.69
C GLN A 106 14.39 -16.27 -7.14
N SER A 107 15.37 -15.88 -6.31
CA SER A 107 15.46 -14.52 -5.78
C SER A 107 15.94 -13.55 -6.86
N THR A 108 15.01 -12.79 -7.45
CA THR A 108 15.36 -11.73 -8.40
C THR A 108 16.25 -10.67 -7.74
N PHE A 109 15.98 -10.32 -6.49
CA PHE A 109 16.79 -9.35 -5.75
C PHE A 109 18.25 -9.80 -5.58
N ALA A 110 18.48 -11.06 -5.21
CA ALA A 110 19.85 -11.60 -5.09
C ALA A 110 20.55 -11.66 -6.45
N LEU A 111 19.82 -12.08 -7.50
CA LEU A 111 20.34 -12.17 -8.85
C LEU A 111 20.75 -10.81 -9.42
N LEU A 112 19.91 -9.78 -9.30
CA LEU A 112 20.21 -8.43 -9.80
C LEU A 112 21.41 -7.83 -9.08
N ASN A 113 21.52 -8.01 -7.75
CA ASN A 113 22.69 -7.54 -7.00
C ASN A 113 23.97 -8.29 -7.37
N TYR A 114 23.90 -9.60 -7.61
CA TYR A 114 25.01 -10.40 -8.12
C TYR A 114 25.48 -9.86 -9.48
N LEU A 115 24.56 -9.72 -10.45
CA LEU A 115 24.87 -9.28 -11.81
C LEU A 115 25.41 -7.85 -11.84
N ALA A 116 24.84 -6.91 -11.08
CA ALA A 116 25.37 -5.55 -10.97
C ALA A 116 26.79 -5.52 -10.36
N THR A 117 27.07 -6.41 -9.41
CA THR A 117 28.42 -6.56 -8.83
C THR A 117 29.40 -7.13 -9.86
N CYS A 118 28.99 -8.14 -10.63
CA CYS A 118 29.77 -8.69 -11.74
C CYS A 118 30.02 -7.66 -12.85
N ALA A 119 29.07 -6.76 -13.11
CA ALA A 119 29.26 -5.65 -14.04
C ALA A 119 30.41 -4.74 -13.60
N ARG A 120 30.39 -4.27 -12.34
CA ARG A 120 31.50 -3.48 -11.79
C ARG A 120 32.82 -4.25 -11.75
N ALA A 121 32.79 -5.56 -11.51
CA ALA A 121 33.97 -6.42 -11.48
C ALA A 121 34.51 -6.78 -12.88
N GLY A 122 33.78 -6.47 -13.97
CA GLY A 122 34.15 -6.82 -15.33
C GLY A 122 33.91 -8.29 -15.71
N THR A 123 33.07 -9.01 -14.95
CA THR A 123 32.76 -10.44 -15.15
C THR A 123 31.31 -10.69 -15.55
N LEU A 124 30.59 -9.65 -16.01
CA LEU A 124 29.16 -9.71 -16.32
C LEU A 124 28.83 -10.76 -17.40
N ASP A 125 29.59 -10.83 -18.49
CA ASP A 125 29.30 -11.77 -19.59
C ASP A 125 29.31 -13.23 -19.11
N SER A 126 30.28 -13.61 -18.28
CA SER A 126 30.33 -14.96 -17.68
C SER A 126 29.19 -15.19 -16.71
N ALA A 127 28.74 -14.15 -15.99
CA ALA A 127 27.63 -14.25 -15.06
C ALA A 127 26.29 -14.43 -15.79
N LEU A 128 26.07 -13.67 -16.88
CA LEU A 128 24.90 -13.80 -17.75
C LEU A 128 24.87 -15.14 -18.49
N ALA A 129 26.03 -15.65 -18.93
CA ALA A 129 26.10 -16.99 -19.52
C ALA A 129 25.66 -18.10 -18.56
N ARG A 130 25.84 -17.89 -17.24
CA ARG A 130 25.46 -18.86 -16.20
C ARG A 130 24.04 -18.67 -15.67
N TYR A 131 23.55 -17.44 -15.60
CA TYR A 131 22.29 -17.09 -14.94
C TYR A 131 21.26 -16.41 -15.86
N GLY A 132 21.46 -16.44 -17.18
CA GLY A 132 20.51 -15.89 -18.16
C GLY A 132 19.08 -16.41 -18.01
N ASP A 133 18.92 -17.73 -17.87
CA ASP A 133 17.58 -18.33 -17.66
C ASP A 133 16.91 -17.85 -16.37
N ALA A 134 17.70 -17.66 -15.31
CA ALA A 134 17.19 -17.15 -14.03
C ALA A 134 16.80 -15.66 -14.14
N LEU A 135 17.52 -14.90 -14.95
CA LEU A 135 17.23 -13.50 -15.26
C LEU A 135 15.94 -13.37 -16.05
N ASP A 136 15.73 -14.23 -17.06
CA ASP A 136 14.49 -14.27 -17.85
C ASP A 136 13.29 -14.66 -16.99
N ALA A 137 13.43 -15.68 -16.14
CA ALA A 137 12.39 -16.03 -15.18
C ALA A 137 12.12 -14.89 -14.18
N GLY A 138 13.16 -14.15 -13.77
CA GLY A 138 13.05 -12.96 -12.93
C GLY A 138 12.30 -11.83 -13.59
N ALA A 139 12.61 -11.53 -14.86
CA ALA A 139 11.89 -10.55 -15.66
C ALA A 139 10.40 -10.89 -15.76
N ALA A 140 10.06 -12.15 -16.05
CA ALA A 140 8.68 -12.60 -16.14
C ALA A 140 7.92 -12.43 -14.81
N ARG A 141 8.55 -12.76 -13.67
CA ARG A 141 7.95 -12.51 -12.34
C ARG A 141 7.73 -11.02 -12.07
N CYS A 142 8.69 -10.17 -12.41
CA CYS A 142 8.56 -8.72 -12.20
C CYS A 142 7.47 -8.11 -13.10
N ALA A 143 7.35 -8.58 -14.33
CA ALA A 143 6.26 -8.20 -15.24
C ALA A 143 4.89 -8.61 -14.69
N GLU A 144 4.77 -9.84 -14.18
CA GLU A 144 3.53 -10.32 -13.55
C GLU A 144 3.18 -9.50 -12.30
N ASP A 145 4.17 -9.20 -11.45
CA ASP A 145 3.97 -8.34 -10.28
C ASP A 145 3.54 -6.93 -10.70
N PHE A 146 4.14 -6.36 -11.75
CA PHE A 146 3.75 -5.06 -12.30
C PHE A 146 2.30 -5.07 -12.83
N GLU A 147 1.94 -6.03 -13.68
CA GLU A 147 0.59 -6.16 -14.24
C GLU A 147 -0.47 -6.37 -13.16
N ALA A 148 -0.14 -7.11 -12.11
CA ALA A 148 -1.01 -7.34 -10.97
C ALA A 148 -1.01 -6.19 -9.93
N GLY A 149 -0.23 -5.13 -10.15
CA GLY A 149 -0.10 -4.00 -9.24
C GLY A 149 0.56 -4.34 -7.90
N ARG A 150 1.33 -5.43 -7.84
CA ARG A 150 2.05 -5.89 -6.64
C ARG A 150 3.42 -5.24 -6.58
N ASN A 151 3.87 -4.95 -5.36
CA ASN A 151 5.23 -4.47 -5.09
C ASN A 151 5.65 -3.24 -5.91
N LEU A 152 4.72 -2.34 -6.25
CA LEU A 152 5.04 -1.10 -6.96
C LEU A 152 5.70 -0.08 -6.00
N PRO A 153 6.71 0.69 -6.44
CA PRO A 153 7.29 0.73 -7.80
C PRO A 153 8.41 -0.31 -8.04
N TRP A 154 8.78 -1.12 -7.04
CA TRP A 154 9.93 -2.03 -7.09
C TRP A 154 9.84 -3.08 -8.19
N ALA A 155 8.66 -3.63 -8.45
CA ALA A 155 8.46 -4.56 -9.57
C ALA A 155 8.89 -3.93 -10.91
N CYS A 156 8.61 -2.64 -11.13
CA CYS A 156 9.05 -1.92 -12.33
C CYS A 156 10.56 -1.64 -12.32
N PHE A 157 11.14 -1.27 -11.17
CA PHE A 157 12.59 -1.05 -11.07
C PHE A 157 13.40 -2.34 -11.27
N ASP A 158 12.91 -3.47 -10.77
CA ASP A 158 13.54 -4.77 -10.96
C ASP A 158 13.35 -5.25 -12.40
N LEU A 159 12.17 -5.07 -12.99
CA LEU A 159 11.91 -5.35 -14.40
C LEU A 159 12.82 -4.53 -15.33
N ALA A 160 12.97 -3.23 -15.05
CA ALA A 160 13.87 -2.35 -15.78
C ALA A 160 15.33 -2.83 -15.74
N GLN A 161 15.82 -3.24 -14.56
CA GLN A 161 17.16 -3.80 -14.44
C GLN A 161 17.30 -5.14 -15.17
N CYS A 162 16.27 -5.99 -15.17
CA CYS A 162 16.27 -7.22 -15.98
C CYS A 162 16.41 -6.93 -17.47
N HIS A 163 15.61 -6.00 -18.02
CA HIS A 163 15.71 -5.58 -19.42
C HIS A 163 17.09 -4.99 -19.74
N PHE A 164 17.63 -4.15 -18.85
CA PHE A 164 18.98 -3.61 -18.98
C PHE A 164 20.02 -4.72 -19.12
N LEU A 165 20.01 -5.69 -18.21
CA LEU A 165 20.99 -6.78 -18.16
C LEU A 165 20.85 -7.77 -19.32
N ARG A 166 19.67 -7.85 -19.95
CA ARG A 166 19.42 -8.59 -21.19
C ARG A 166 19.84 -7.84 -22.45
N GLY A 167 20.11 -6.54 -22.35
CA GLY A 167 20.40 -5.65 -23.47
C GLY A 167 19.16 -5.10 -24.18
N ASP A 168 17.96 -5.30 -23.61
CA ASP A 168 16.68 -4.81 -24.11
C ASP A 168 16.48 -3.34 -23.69
N LEU A 169 17.31 -2.44 -24.20
CA LEU A 169 17.38 -1.05 -23.72
C LEU A 169 16.08 -0.24 -23.93
N ALA A 170 15.28 -0.56 -24.95
CA ALA A 170 13.99 0.11 -25.16
C ALA A 170 13.02 -0.21 -24.03
N ASP A 171 12.82 -1.51 -23.75
CA ASP A 171 11.96 -1.99 -22.66
C ASP A 171 12.48 -1.52 -21.29
N CYS A 172 13.81 -1.44 -21.11
CA CYS A 172 14.40 -0.85 -19.92
C CYS A 172 13.95 0.60 -19.72
N ARG A 173 13.99 1.43 -20.77
CA ARG A 173 13.61 2.85 -20.67
C ARG A 173 12.12 3.00 -20.35
N ASP A 174 11.27 2.18 -20.97
CA ASP A 174 9.83 2.18 -20.70
C ASP A 174 9.53 1.78 -19.25
N ALA A 175 10.16 0.69 -18.77
CA ALA A 175 10.01 0.22 -17.39
C ALA A 175 10.57 1.24 -16.37
N VAL A 176 11.71 1.89 -16.65
CA VAL A 176 12.25 2.98 -15.81
C VAL A 176 11.26 4.14 -15.75
N THR A 177 10.70 4.56 -16.89
CA THR A 177 9.76 5.67 -16.95
C THR A 177 8.53 5.40 -16.09
N GLU A 178 7.97 4.21 -16.20
CA GLU A 178 6.83 3.79 -15.40
C GLU A 178 7.18 3.66 -13.91
N ALA A 179 8.36 3.12 -13.59
CA ALA A 179 8.84 3.01 -12.20
C ALA A 179 8.98 4.38 -11.53
N VAL A 180 9.57 5.36 -12.23
CA VAL A 180 9.70 6.74 -11.74
C VAL A 180 8.33 7.39 -11.58
N ARG A 181 7.41 7.19 -12.54
CA ARG A 181 6.03 7.69 -12.46
C ARG A 181 5.25 7.17 -11.25
N LEU A 182 5.50 5.92 -10.87
CA LEU A 182 4.86 5.23 -9.74
C LEU A 182 5.53 5.52 -8.40
N ALA A 183 6.81 5.90 -8.40
CA ALA A 183 7.52 6.26 -7.20
C ALA A 183 6.86 7.48 -6.52
N ASN A 184 6.91 7.49 -5.20
CA ASN A 184 6.28 8.53 -4.37
C ASN A 184 7.24 9.18 -3.37
N ALA A 185 8.51 8.76 -3.37
CA ALA A 185 9.54 9.35 -2.52
C ALA A 185 10.92 9.32 -3.18
N GLY A 186 11.72 10.38 -2.95
CA GLY A 186 13.06 10.51 -3.55
C GLY A 186 14.02 9.36 -3.20
N TRP A 187 13.92 8.80 -1.99
CA TRP A 187 14.78 7.68 -1.56
C TRP A 187 14.56 6.41 -2.40
N GLN A 188 13.37 6.22 -2.98
CA GLN A 188 13.09 5.07 -3.87
C GLN A 188 13.92 5.19 -5.16
N LEU A 189 14.04 6.42 -5.69
CA LEU A 189 14.88 6.72 -6.85
C LEU A 189 16.36 6.56 -6.50
N ASP A 190 16.77 7.03 -5.32
CA ASP A 190 18.16 6.91 -4.88
C ASP A 190 18.58 5.44 -4.72
N SER A 191 17.65 4.58 -4.26
CA SER A 191 17.84 3.14 -4.18
C SER A 191 17.90 2.49 -5.57
N ALA A 192 16.97 2.82 -6.47
CA ALA A 192 16.95 2.25 -7.83
C ALA A 192 18.19 2.64 -8.64
N THR A 193 18.69 3.87 -8.48
CA THR A 193 19.90 4.35 -9.15
C THR A 193 21.19 3.68 -8.64
N ALA A 194 21.19 3.08 -7.44
CA ALA A 194 22.38 2.46 -6.86
C ALA A 194 22.97 1.34 -7.74
N SER A 195 22.12 0.46 -8.29
CA SER A 195 22.57 -0.59 -9.21
C SER A 195 23.15 -0.03 -10.51
N TYR A 196 22.51 0.98 -11.10
CA TYR A 196 23.01 1.61 -12.32
C TYR A 196 24.33 2.35 -12.11
N ARG A 197 24.55 2.98 -10.94
CA ARG A 197 25.85 3.58 -10.60
C ARG A 197 26.97 2.55 -10.57
N LEU A 198 26.70 1.34 -10.03
CA LEU A 198 27.67 0.25 -10.06
C LEU A 198 27.97 -0.22 -11.48
N MET A 199 26.94 -0.35 -12.32
CA MET A 199 27.10 -0.75 -13.72
C MET A 199 27.83 0.33 -14.55
N ALA A 200 27.67 1.60 -14.20
CA ALA A 200 28.42 2.73 -14.78
C ALA A 200 29.92 2.72 -14.42
N GLU A 201 30.32 1.99 -13.38
CA GLU A 201 31.73 1.77 -13.01
C GLU A 201 32.34 0.54 -13.72
N SER A 202 31.58 -0.14 -14.58
CA SER A 202 32.05 -1.31 -15.32
C SER A 202 33.26 -0.99 -16.21
N PRO A 203 34.27 -1.89 -16.28
CA PRO A 203 35.35 -1.78 -17.26
C PRO A 203 34.88 -2.07 -18.70
N VAL A 204 33.68 -2.64 -18.87
CA VAL A 204 33.08 -2.90 -20.20
C VAL A 204 32.38 -1.65 -20.70
N GLU A 205 32.92 -1.04 -21.76
CA GLU A 205 32.45 0.26 -22.32
C GLU A 205 30.95 0.28 -22.56
N ARG A 206 30.41 -0.75 -23.20
CA ARG A 206 28.99 -0.81 -23.54
C ARG A 206 28.10 -0.76 -22.29
N THR A 207 28.35 -1.64 -21.33
CA THR A 207 27.60 -1.68 -20.05
C THR A 207 27.69 -0.35 -19.32
N ARG A 208 28.87 0.27 -19.31
CA ARG A 208 29.08 1.58 -18.69
C ARG A 208 28.25 2.67 -19.38
N ALA A 209 28.34 2.76 -20.70
CA ALA A 209 27.63 3.77 -21.48
C ALA A 209 26.11 3.64 -21.31
N ASP A 210 25.58 2.42 -21.46
CA ASP A 210 24.15 2.15 -21.30
C ASP A 210 23.66 2.51 -19.88
N ALA A 211 24.46 2.21 -18.84
CA ALA A 211 24.10 2.54 -17.47
C ALA A 211 24.11 4.06 -17.21
N ILE A 212 25.05 4.80 -17.80
CA ILE A 212 25.09 6.27 -17.73
C ILE A 212 23.84 6.87 -18.40
N ASP A 213 23.42 6.31 -19.54
CA ASP A 213 22.22 6.77 -20.26
C ASP A 213 20.95 6.53 -19.43
N VAL A 214 20.84 5.39 -18.75
CA VAL A 214 19.71 5.12 -17.84
C VAL A 214 19.73 6.04 -16.63
N LEU A 215 20.91 6.34 -16.05
CA LEU A 215 21.03 7.31 -14.95
C LEU A 215 20.60 8.71 -15.39
N ALA A 216 21.00 9.14 -16.59
CA ALA A 216 20.58 10.43 -17.15
C ALA A 216 19.07 10.48 -17.39
N LEU A 217 18.47 9.38 -17.85
CA LEU A 217 17.01 9.26 -17.98
C LEU A 217 16.32 9.38 -16.61
N ILE A 218 16.78 8.65 -15.60
CA ILE A 218 16.20 8.72 -14.25
C ILE A 218 16.32 10.15 -13.70
N ASP A 219 17.44 10.84 -13.90
CA ASP A 219 17.61 12.22 -13.44
C ASP A 219 16.67 13.20 -14.17
N ALA A 220 16.52 13.06 -15.49
CA ALA A 220 15.56 13.85 -16.27
C ALA A 220 14.12 13.62 -15.80
N LEU A 221 13.71 12.35 -15.64
CA LEU A 221 12.39 11.99 -15.12
C LEU A 221 12.21 12.43 -13.67
N LYS A 222 13.26 12.38 -12.84
CA LYS A 222 13.22 12.90 -11.47
C LYS A 222 12.93 14.39 -11.48
N ASN A 223 13.56 15.16 -12.35
CA ASN A 223 13.28 16.59 -12.47
C ASN A 223 11.86 16.86 -13.00
N GLU A 224 11.34 15.98 -13.87
CA GLU A 224 9.97 16.05 -14.42
C GLU A 224 8.88 15.69 -13.37
N TYR A 225 9.03 14.58 -12.64
CA TYR A 225 8.02 14.06 -11.72
C TYR A 225 8.21 14.49 -10.25
N PHE A 226 9.46 14.75 -9.84
CA PHE A 226 9.88 15.00 -8.46
C PHE A 226 10.57 16.36 -8.26
N ALA A 227 10.13 17.42 -8.96
CA ALA A 227 10.44 18.78 -8.53
C ALA A 227 10.20 18.88 -7.01
N GLU A 228 11.31 18.92 -6.26
CA GLU A 228 11.51 18.83 -4.81
C GLU A 228 10.49 18.00 -3.98
N PRO A 229 10.76 16.71 -3.64
CA PRO A 229 9.80 15.83 -2.92
C PRO A 229 9.39 16.25 -1.50
N ASN A 230 10.04 17.27 -0.92
CA ASN A 230 9.69 17.85 0.38
C ASN A 230 9.02 19.23 0.24
N ARG A 231 8.92 19.77 -0.97
CA ARG A 231 8.32 21.08 -1.22
C ARG A 231 6.82 20.89 -1.41
N LYS A 232 6.04 21.51 -0.51
CA LYS A 232 4.58 21.47 -0.60
C LYS A 232 4.11 22.13 -1.89
N ARG A 233 3.08 21.59 -2.52
CA ARG A 233 2.58 22.06 -3.82
C ARG A 233 1.26 22.80 -3.67
N CYS A 234 1.11 23.86 -4.43
CA CYS A 234 -0.14 24.58 -4.61
C CYS A 234 -0.58 24.49 -6.06
N PHE A 235 -1.76 23.90 -6.29
CA PHE A 235 -2.37 23.87 -7.63
C PHE A 235 -3.33 25.04 -7.80
N VAL A 236 -3.20 25.76 -8.91
CA VAL A 236 -4.03 26.93 -9.22
C VAL A 236 -5.09 26.59 -10.25
N ILE A 237 -6.35 26.66 -9.83
CA ILE A 237 -7.56 26.43 -10.62
C ILE A 237 -8.07 27.80 -11.06
N MET A 238 -7.84 28.21 -12.30
CA MET A 238 -8.23 29.55 -12.78
C MET A 238 -8.51 29.58 -14.28
N PRO A 239 -9.24 30.59 -14.79
CA PRO A 239 -9.30 30.87 -16.22
C PRO A 239 -7.92 31.24 -16.80
N PHE A 240 -7.74 31.05 -18.11
CA PHE A 240 -6.51 31.43 -18.84
C PHE A 240 -6.69 32.66 -19.71
N GLY A 241 -5.60 33.39 -19.92
CA GLY A 241 -5.55 34.51 -20.84
C GLY A 241 -6.45 35.67 -20.45
N THR A 242 -6.68 36.55 -21.41
CA THR A 242 -7.52 37.71 -21.19
C THR A 242 -8.99 37.40 -21.47
N LYS A 243 -9.87 37.70 -20.53
CA LYS A 243 -11.32 37.44 -20.60
C LYS A 243 -12.11 38.68 -20.20
N LEU A 244 -13.36 38.78 -20.67
CA LEU A 244 -14.30 39.78 -20.20
C LEU A 244 -15.03 39.29 -18.96
N ASP A 245 -15.20 40.16 -17.98
CA ASP A 245 -16.01 39.88 -16.80
C ASP A 245 -17.50 40.18 -17.03
N ALA A 246 -18.31 40.03 -15.98
CA ALA A 246 -19.76 40.25 -16.05
C ALA A 246 -20.15 41.72 -16.31
N ALA A 247 -19.20 42.66 -16.19
CA ALA A 247 -19.36 44.08 -16.49
C ALA A 247 -18.72 44.47 -17.84
N ASP A 248 -18.34 43.48 -18.67
CA ASP A 248 -17.61 43.65 -19.92
C ASP A 248 -16.23 44.32 -19.74
N GLU A 249 -15.65 44.25 -18.54
CA GLU A 249 -14.29 44.73 -18.28
C GLU A 249 -13.27 43.63 -18.57
N GLN A 250 -12.11 44.02 -19.10
CA GLN A 250 -11.06 43.10 -19.49
C GLN A 250 -10.22 42.69 -18.28
N VAL A 251 -10.19 41.39 -17.97
CA VAL A 251 -9.38 40.80 -16.90
C VAL A 251 -8.31 39.91 -17.52
N ASP A 252 -7.05 40.21 -17.23
CA ASP A 252 -5.89 39.42 -17.67
C ASP A 252 -5.51 38.38 -16.61
N PHE A 253 -5.98 37.15 -16.77
CA PHE A 253 -5.73 36.07 -15.82
C PHE A 253 -4.29 35.57 -15.83
N ASP A 254 -3.55 35.79 -16.92
CA ASP A 254 -2.12 35.48 -16.95
C ASP A 254 -1.34 36.50 -16.10
N ALA A 255 -1.69 37.78 -16.20
CA ALA A 255 -1.12 38.80 -15.33
C ALA A 255 -1.48 38.58 -13.85
N VAL A 256 -2.71 38.13 -13.54
CA VAL A 256 -3.12 37.75 -12.18
C VAL A 256 -2.29 36.59 -11.65
N TYR A 257 -2.07 35.56 -12.46
CA TYR A 257 -1.26 34.41 -12.08
C TYR A 257 0.19 34.81 -11.79
N GLU A 258 0.85 35.42 -12.78
CA GLU A 258 2.30 35.72 -12.74
C GLU A 258 2.65 36.81 -11.72
N ASN A 259 1.83 37.85 -11.60
CA ASN A 259 2.17 38.99 -10.76
C ASN A 259 1.57 38.90 -9.35
N PHE A 260 0.53 38.10 -9.12
CA PHE A 260 -0.18 38.04 -7.84
C PHE A 260 -0.16 36.66 -7.22
N ILE A 261 -0.73 35.64 -7.86
CA ILE A 261 -0.93 34.32 -7.25
C ILE A 261 0.41 33.59 -7.02
N LYS A 262 1.19 33.41 -8.09
CA LYS A 262 2.44 32.63 -8.07
C LYS A 262 3.48 33.20 -7.10
N PRO A 263 3.81 34.51 -7.11
CA PRO A 263 4.74 35.07 -6.14
C PRO A 263 4.26 34.97 -4.68
N THR A 264 2.95 34.98 -4.45
CA THR A 264 2.39 34.87 -3.10
C THR A 264 2.57 33.46 -2.55
N ILE A 265 2.25 32.45 -3.34
CA ILE A 265 2.41 31.03 -2.99
C ILE A 265 3.90 30.69 -2.77
N GLU A 266 4.76 31.09 -3.71
CA GLU A 266 6.19 30.77 -3.65
C GLU A 266 6.88 31.43 -2.45
N SER A 267 6.40 32.60 -1.99
CA SER A 267 6.90 33.24 -0.77
C SER A 267 6.67 32.46 0.52
N GLU A 268 5.74 31.49 0.51
CA GLU A 268 5.48 30.57 1.62
C GLU A 268 6.28 29.26 1.50
N GLY A 269 7.18 29.16 0.52
CA GLY A 269 8.00 27.96 0.28
C GLY A 269 7.26 26.84 -0.44
N LEU A 270 6.09 27.11 -1.04
CA LEU A 270 5.38 26.16 -1.87
C LEU A 270 5.81 26.25 -3.34
N GLU A 271 5.66 25.16 -4.07
CA GLU A 271 5.71 25.14 -5.54
C GLU A 271 4.33 25.53 -6.08
N CYS A 272 4.25 26.59 -6.89
CA CYS A 272 3.01 27.03 -7.51
C CYS A 272 2.91 26.46 -8.92
N ILE A 273 1.79 25.79 -9.24
CA ILE A 273 1.61 25.15 -10.53
C ILE A 273 0.23 25.51 -11.11
N ARG A 274 0.21 25.97 -12.37
CA ARG A 274 -0.99 26.13 -13.18
C ARG A 274 -1.04 25.08 -14.29
N CYS A 275 -2.24 24.68 -14.71
CA CYS A 275 -2.42 23.53 -15.60
C CYS A 275 -1.73 23.66 -16.98
N ASP A 276 -1.45 24.87 -17.45
CA ASP A 276 -0.80 25.17 -18.72
C ASP A 276 0.74 25.23 -18.65
N GLU A 277 1.33 25.24 -17.45
CA GLU A 277 2.80 25.22 -17.27
C GLU A 277 3.42 23.83 -17.43
N VAL A 278 2.61 22.83 -17.78
CA VAL A 278 3.04 21.44 -17.81
C VAL A 278 2.79 20.85 -19.20
N ASP A 279 3.85 20.83 -20.02
CA ASP A 279 3.84 20.32 -21.40
C ASP A 279 3.99 18.78 -21.43
N GLU A 280 2.97 18.03 -21.86
CA GLU A 280 3.07 16.60 -22.24
C GLU A 280 1.87 16.15 -23.09
N ALA A 281 2.07 15.17 -23.98
CA ALA A 281 1.00 14.55 -24.77
C ALA A 281 0.27 13.44 -23.98
N GLY A 282 -1.06 13.48 -23.89
CA GLY A 282 -1.84 12.46 -23.18
C GLY A 282 -3.27 12.89 -22.80
N ASN A 283 -3.94 12.10 -21.94
CA ASN A 283 -5.29 12.42 -21.44
C ASN A 283 -5.23 13.52 -20.37
N ILE A 284 -5.57 14.75 -20.79
CA ILE A 284 -5.56 15.98 -19.98
C ILE A 284 -6.36 15.82 -18.67
N HIS A 285 -7.48 15.09 -18.69
CA HIS A 285 -8.32 14.94 -17.50
C HIS A 285 -7.66 14.12 -16.38
N LYS A 286 -6.94 13.05 -16.74
CA LYS A 286 -6.24 12.20 -15.77
C LYS A 286 -5.16 12.99 -15.03
N ARG A 287 -4.42 13.84 -15.75
CA ARG A 287 -3.36 14.70 -15.18
C ARG A 287 -3.95 15.76 -14.25
N MET A 288 -4.95 16.48 -14.71
CA MET A 288 -5.64 17.51 -13.92
C MET A 288 -6.18 16.93 -12.60
N PHE A 289 -6.81 15.74 -12.61
CA PHE A 289 -7.22 15.08 -11.36
C PHE A 289 -6.04 14.69 -10.47
N GLN A 290 -4.93 14.21 -11.03
CA GLN A 290 -3.73 13.89 -10.26
C GLN A 290 -3.11 15.13 -9.61
N MET A 291 -3.12 16.28 -10.29
CA MET A 291 -2.60 17.54 -9.74
C MET A 291 -3.49 18.04 -8.60
N ILE A 292 -4.81 18.04 -8.80
CA ILE A 292 -5.78 18.40 -7.73
C ILE A 292 -5.67 17.45 -6.53
N TRP A 293 -5.46 16.15 -6.79
CA TRP A 293 -5.32 15.12 -5.77
C TRP A 293 -3.98 15.22 -5.01
N ARG A 294 -2.87 15.56 -5.67
CA ARG A 294 -1.54 15.61 -5.04
C ARG A 294 -1.20 16.95 -4.40
N ALA A 295 -1.91 18.03 -4.73
CA ALA A 295 -1.60 19.34 -4.20
C ALA A 295 -1.92 19.45 -2.70
N ASP A 296 -0.96 19.95 -1.92
CA ASP A 296 -1.14 20.25 -0.50
C ASP A 296 -2.10 21.43 -0.30
N VAL A 297 -2.03 22.42 -1.20
CA VAL A 297 -2.88 23.62 -1.24
C VAL A 297 -3.56 23.68 -2.61
N ALA A 298 -4.80 24.16 -2.67
CA ALA A 298 -5.41 24.58 -3.93
C ALA A 298 -5.85 26.05 -3.83
N ILE A 299 -5.58 26.85 -4.87
CA ILE A 299 -6.18 28.18 -5.04
C ILE A 299 -7.15 28.13 -6.21
N ALA A 300 -8.41 28.47 -5.98
CA ALA A 300 -9.43 28.54 -7.02
C ALA A 300 -9.89 29.98 -7.27
N ASP A 301 -9.63 30.49 -8.47
CA ASP A 301 -10.10 31.80 -8.91
C ASP A 301 -11.48 31.69 -9.55
N VAL A 302 -12.49 32.13 -8.81
CA VAL A 302 -13.90 32.09 -9.20
C VAL A 302 -14.42 33.45 -9.70
N SER A 303 -13.52 34.31 -10.19
CA SER A 303 -13.87 35.65 -10.69
C SER A 303 -14.81 35.61 -11.91
N LEU A 304 -14.81 34.50 -12.66
CA LEU A 304 -15.72 34.26 -13.77
C LEU A 304 -16.54 32.99 -13.56
N PRO A 305 -17.75 32.91 -14.14
CA PRO A 305 -18.55 31.68 -14.16
C PRO A 305 -17.99 30.65 -15.16
N ASN A 306 -16.75 30.20 -14.93
CA ASN A 306 -16.06 29.24 -15.78
C ASN A 306 -16.43 27.79 -15.37
N PRO A 307 -17.08 27.00 -16.24
CA PRO A 307 -17.47 25.62 -15.91
C PRO A 307 -16.31 24.72 -15.52
N ASN A 308 -15.12 24.91 -16.10
CA ASN A 308 -13.94 24.08 -15.80
C ASN A 308 -13.45 24.36 -14.37
N VAL A 309 -13.35 25.63 -13.99
CA VAL A 309 -12.98 26.04 -12.63
C VAL A 309 -13.94 25.42 -11.61
N PHE A 310 -15.25 25.45 -11.86
CA PHE A 310 -16.24 24.87 -10.94
C PHE A 310 -16.17 23.35 -10.87
N TYR A 311 -15.92 22.69 -12.00
CA TYR A 311 -15.73 21.24 -12.03
C TYR A 311 -14.51 20.82 -11.21
N GLU A 312 -13.37 21.48 -11.42
CA GLU A 312 -12.12 21.24 -10.70
C GLU A 312 -12.24 21.54 -9.19
N LEU A 313 -12.90 22.65 -8.83
CA LEU A 313 -13.20 22.99 -7.44
C LEU A 313 -14.09 21.94 -6.77
N GLY A 314 -15.11 21.43 -7.47
CA GLY A 314 -15.96 20.36 -6.98
C GLY A 314 -15.20 19.07 -6.72
N ILE A 315 -14.27 18.70 -7.60
CA ILE A 315 -13.38 17.55 -7.41
C ILE A 315 -12.44 17.79 -6.23
N ARG A 316 -11.84 18.98 -6.12
CA ARG A 316 -10.98 19.35 -4.98
C ARG A 316 -11.74 19.18 -3.66
N HIS A 317 -12.94 19.73 -3.55
CA HIS A 317 -13.80 19.56 -2.36
C HIS A 317 -14.16 18.11 -2.09
N THR A 318 -14.18 17.24 -3.10
CA THR A 318 -14.44 15.80 -2.91
C THR A 318 -13.18 15.05 -2.46
N LEU A 319 -12.02 15.39 -3.00
CA LEU A 319 -10.78 14.64 -2.73
C LEU A 319 -10.05 15.09 -1.47
N HIS A 320 -10.24 16.35 -1.05
CA HIS A 320 -9.51 16.93 0.06
C HIS A 320 -10.44 17.59 1.07
N ARG A 321 -10.12 17.39 2.34
CA ARG A 321 -10.88 17.92 3.47
C ARG A 321 -10.59 19.39 3.76
N ALA A 322 -9.36 19.84 3.46
CA ALA A 322 -8.82 21.12 3.89
C ALA A 322 -7.87 21.73 2.83
N VAL A 323 -7.54 23.00 3.03
CA VAL A 323 -6.54 23.80 2.32
C VAL A 323 -6.93 24.16 0.88
N THR A 324 -8.21 24.47 0.68
CA THR A 324 -8.78 25.01 -0.56
C THR A 324 -9.11 26.49 -0.36
N ILE A 325 -8.29 27.36 -0.95
CA ILE A 325 -8.44 28.82 -0.86
C ILE A 325 -9.19 29.30 -2.10
N ILE A 326 -10.32 29.96 -1.87
CA ILE A 326 -11.10 30.55 -2.96
C ILE A 326 -10.76 32.03 -3.04
N ILE A 327 -10.50 32.53 -4.25
CA ILE A 327 -10.23 33.93 -4.52
C ILE A 327 -11.21 34.47 -5.54
N ARG A 328 -11.51 35.78 -5.47
CA ARG A 328 -12.35 36.45 -6.45
C ARG A 328 -11.91 37.90 -6.64
N ASN A 329 -12.06 38.41 -7.86
CA ASN A 329 -12.01 39.83 -8.12
C ASN A 329 -13.19 40.51 -7.37
N ARG A 330 -12.97 41.67 -6.76
CA ARG A 330 -13.97 42.43 -6.00
C ARG A 330 -15.28 42.64 -6.77
N ASN A 331 -15.20 42.83 -8.08
CA ASN A 331 -16.37 43.06 -8.94
C ASN A 331 -17.08 41.77 -9.38
N ALA A 332 -16.54 40.58 -9.06
CA ALA A 332 -17.08 39.31 -9.49
C ALA A 332 -18.39 38.96 -8.77
N THR A 333 -19.38 38.54 -9.54
CA THR A 333 -20.65 37.99 -9.03
C THR A 333 -20.58 36.46 -9.02
N LEU A 334 -20.73 35.86 -7.84
CA LEU A 334 -20.66 34.41 -7.68
C LEU A 334 -22.03 33.74 -7.91
N PRO A 335 -22.07 32.56 -8.56
CA PRO A 335 -23.30 31.79 -8.65
C PRO A 335 -23.75 31.28 -7.28
N PHE A 336 -25.06 31.09 -7.11
CA PHE A 336 -25.71 30.74 -5.84
C PHE A 336 -25.01 29.61 -5.06
N ASN A 337 -24.57 28.55 -5.76
CA ASN A 337 -23.95 27.38 -5.14
C ASN A 337 -22.63 27.66 -4.42
N ILE A 338 -21.91 28.73 -4.79
CA ILE A 338 -20.63 29.10 -4.18
C ILE A 338 -20.65 30.51 -3.56
N ALA A 339 -21.79 31.20 -3.59
CA ALA A 339 -21.93 32.58 -3.13
C ALA A 339 -21.66 32.75 -1.63
N ASN A 340 -21.88 31.70 -0.84
CA ASN A 340 -21.64 31.69 0.60
C ASN A 340 -20.24 31.18 1.00
N LEU A 341 -19.39 30.84 0.02
CA LEU A 341 -18.02 30.41 0.31
C LEU A 341 -17.17 31.62 0.70
N ASN A 342 -16.27 31.43 1.67
CA ASN A 342 -15.32 32.46 2.09
C ASN A 342 -14.26 32.69 0.99
N ALA A 343 -14.58 33.57 0.04
CA ALA A 343 -13.65 34.00 -0.99
C ALA A 343 -12.79 35.18 -0.51
N ILE A 344 -11.48 35.11 -0.73
CA ILE A 344 -10.57 36.24 -0.56
C ILE A 344 -10.73 37.16 -1.77
N GLU A 345 -11.15 38.39 -1.51
CA GLU A 345 -11.27 39.41 -2.55
C GLU A 345 -9.89 39.95 -2.92
N TYR A 346 -9.68 40.19 -4.21
CA TYR A 346 -8.55 40.93 -4.75
C TYR A 346 -9.04 42.00 -5.73
N ASP A 347 -8.23 43.04 -5.94
CA ASP A 347 -8.50 44.09 -6.93
C ASP A 347 -7.34 44.21 -7.93
N CYS A 348 -7.63 44.03 -9.21
CA CYS A 348 -6.65 44.14 -10.30
C CYS A 348 -6.82 45.42 -11.14
N SER A 349 -7.78 46.28 -10.82
CA SER A 349 -8.21 47.44 -11.63
C SER A 349 -7.13 48.50 -11.87
N ARG A 350 -5.92 48.35 -11.28
CA ARG A 350 -4.82 49.32 -11.42
C ARG A 350 -3.42 48.71 -11.62
N GLY A 351 -3.31 47.42 -11.92
CA GLY A 351 -2.01 46.76 -12.10
C GLY A 351 -1.13 46.71 -10.83
N ALA A 352 -1.69 47.07 -9.67
CA ALA A 352 -1.03 46.97 -8.38
C ALA A 352 -1.53 45.72 -7.66
N ILE A 353 -0.58 44.84 -7.35
CA ILE A 353 -0.72 43.74 -6.39
C ILE A 353 -1.51 44.20 -5.16
N ASP A 354 -2.63 43.55 -4.84
CA ASP A 354 -3.37 43.79 -3.59
C ASP A 354 -2.61 43.19 -2.39
N PRO A 355 -1.93 44.00 -1.55
CA PRO A 355 -1.09 43.50 -0.47
C PRO A 355 -1.92 42.87 0.66
N GLU A 356 -3.16 43.33 0.83
CA GLU A 356 -4.07 42.81 1.84
C GLU A 356 -4.54 41.40 1.44
N ALA A 357 -4.94 41.23 0.19
CA ALA A 357 -5.30 39.92 -0.36
C ALA A 357 -4.13 38.93 -0.26
N ARG A 358 -2.90 39.35 -0.58
CA ARG A 358 -1.69 38.53 -0.37
C ARG A 358 -1.55 38.08 1.09
N GLY A 359 -1.69 39.02 2.04
CA GLY A 359 -1.61 38.71 3.46
C GLY A 359 -2.68 37.72 3.92
N ARG A 360 -3.89 37.82 3.36
CA ARG A 360 -4.99 36.86 3.65
C ARG A 360 -4.69 35.47 3.09
N ILE A 361 -4.18 35.38 1.85
CA ILE A 361 -3.79 34.10 1.24
C ILE A 361 -2.70 33.42 2.07
N ARG A 362 -1.63 34.14 2.43
CA ARG A 362 -0.54 33.61 3.27
C ARG A 362 -1.03 33.07 4.61
N ARG A 363 -1.91 33.83 5.29
CA ARG A 363 -2.55 33.37 6.54
C ARG A 363 -3.41 32.13 6.33
N ALA A 364 -4.17 32.07 5.24
CA ALA A 364 -5.00 30.90 4.93
C ALA A 364 -4.15 29.65 4.64
N ILE A 365 -3.03 29.78 3.93
CA ILE A 365 -2.06 28.70 3.72
C ILE A 365 -1.50 28.21 5.07
N SER A 366 -0.99 29.13 5.89
CA SER A 366 -0.37 28.79 7.17
C SER A 366 -1.37 28.15 8.15
N ALA A 367 -2.59 28.67 8.23
CA ALA A 367 -3.65 28.11 9.08
C ALA A 367 -4.14 26.75 8.57
N GLY A 368 -4.42 26.64 7.26
CA GLY A 368 -4.91 25.39 6.66
C GLY A 368 -3.91 24.24 6.76
N LEU A 369 -2.61 24.51 6.62
CA LEU A 369 -1.57 23.49 6.77
C LEU A 369 -1.29 23.09 8.23
N GLY A 370 -1.84 23.82 9.22
CA GLY A 370 -1.57 23.64 10.65
C GLY A 370 -2.75 23.11 11.47
N GLU A 371 -3.98 23.14 10.97
CA GLU A 371 -5.19 22.78 11.71
C GLU A 371 -5.95 21.57 11.12
N ASP A 372 -6.66 20.84 11.98
CA ASP A 372 -7.59 19.77 11.64
C ASP A 372 -8.99 20.30 11.21
N ALA A 373 -9.11 21.54 10.75
CA ALA A 373 -10.37 22.12 10.28
C ALA A 373 -10.70 21.63 8.84
N SER A 374 -11.99 21.51 8.50
CA SER A 374 -12.41 21.22 7.12
C SER A 374 -12.86 22.52 6.44
N ASP A 375 -12.54 22.69 5.16
CA ASP A 375 -13.09 23.76 4.31
C ASP A 375 -13.95 23.23 3.15
N SER A 376 -14.16 21.91 3.12
CA SER A 376 -15.01 21.24 2.14
C SER A 376 -16.43 21.03 2.68
N HIS A 377 -17.39 21.65 2.00
CA HIS A 377 -18.82 21.50 2.27
C HIS A 377 -19.28 20.05 2.08
N VAL A 378 -18.60 19.29 1.22
CA VAL A 378 -18.89 17.86 1.00
C VAL A 378 -18.53 17.05 2.25
N TYR A 379 -17.37 17.31 2.86
CA TYR A 379 -16.92 16.63 4.07
C TYR A 379 -17.73 17.04 5.29
N GLU A 380 -18.04 18.34 5.42
CA GLU A 380 -18.89 18.86 6.49
C GLU A 380 -20.31 18.29 6.43
N THR A 381 -20.90 18.20 5.23
CA THR A 381 -22.28 17.73 5.05
C THR A 381 -22.40 16.22 5.21
N LEU A 382 -21.49 15.47 4.58
CA LEU A 382 -21.60 14.02 4.50
C LEU A 382 -20.83 13.29 5.62
N GLY A 383 -20.06 14.01 6.45
CA GLY A 383 -19.17 13.42 7.44
C GLY A 383 -18.14 12.48 6.80
N LEU A 384 -17.88 12.63 5.49
CA LEU A 384 -17.01 11.76 4.75
C LEU A 384 -15.59 11.91 5.31
N ARG A 385 -15.00 10.79 5.74
CA ARG A 385 -13.56 10.67 5.86
C ARG A 385 -13.09 9.86 4.67
N ILE A 386 -12.77 10.50 3.56
CA ILE A 386 -11.88 9.85 2.59
C ILE A 386 -10.51 9.91 3.26
N SER A 387 -10.26 8.93 4.13
CA SER A 387 -8.92 8.63 4.60
C SER A 387 -8.07 8.27 3.38
N ASP A 388 -6.75 8.33 3.55
CA ASP A 388 -5.80 7.61 2.71
C ASP A 388 -6.38 6.28 2.21
N PRO A 389 -6.04 5.84 0.99
CA PRO A 389 -6.47 4.54 0.47
C PRO A 389 -6.35 3.49 1.58
N PRO A 390 -7.37 2.63 1.78
CA PRO A 390 -7.38 1.68 2.89
C PRO A 390 -6.05 0.94 2.91
N ARG A 391 -5.23 1.22 3.92
CA ARG A 391 -3.96 0.53 4.08
C ARG A 391 -4.30 -0.90 4.48
N VAL A 392 -3.82 -1.86 3.70
CA VAL A 392 -3.80 -3.26 4.13
C VAL A 392 -3.09 -3.29 5.47
N ILE A 393 -3.80 -3.69 6.53
CA ILE A 393 -3.20 -3.90 7.84
C ILE A 393 -2.37 -5.18 7.72
N GLY A 394 -1.12 -5.03 7.29
CA GLY A 394 -0.21 -6.15 7.03
C GLY A 394 0.20 -6.91 8.29
N ARG A 395 -0.02 -6.33 9.48
CA ARG A 395 0.26 -6.95 10.78
C ARG A 395 -1.01 -7.56 11.36
N CYS A 396 -0.89 -8.79 11.86
CA CYS A 396 -1.95 -9.42 12.62
C CYS A 396 -1.68 -9.23 14.12
N ASP A 397 -2.56 -8.53 14.84
CA ASP A 397 -2.47 -8.41 16.30
C ASP A 397 -3.57 -9.26 16.95
N VAL A 398 -3.21 -10.02 17.98
CA VAL A 398 -4.10 -10.93 18.69
C VAL A 398 -4.29 -10.46 20.11
N TYR A 399 -5.51 -10.04 20.45
CA TYR A 399 -5.90 -9.60 21.78
C TYR A 399 -6.68 -10.73 22.45
N GLY A 400 -5.98 -11.51 23.30
CA GLY A 400 -6.56 -12.67 23.97
C GLY A 400 -7.14 -12.34 25.35
N TYR A 401 -8.34 -12.82 25.61
CA TYR A 401 -9.11 -12.67 26.84
C TYR A 401 -9.43 -14.05 27.42
N PRO A 402 -8.93 -14.41 28.60
CA PRO A 402 -9.30 -15.67 29.25
C PRO A 402 -10.77 -15.64 29.66
N ILE A 403 -11.50 -16.73 29.38
CA ILE A 403 -12.87 -16.90 29.86
C ILE A 403 -12.77 -17.42 31.30
N ARG A 404 -13.47 -16.76 32.23
CA ARG A 404 -13.41 -17.11 33.65
C ARG A 404 -13.87 -18.56 33.85
N ASN A 405 -13.13 -19.31 34.66
CA ASN A 405 -13.46 -20.66 35.12
C ASN A 405 -13.58 -21.73 34.02
N SER A 406 -13.03 -21.54 32.81
CA SER A 406 -13.21 -22.50 31.71
C SER A 406 -11.93 -22.96 31.02
N GLY A 407 -10.73 -22.45 31.36
CA GLY A 407 -9.49 -22.78 30.63
C GLY A 407 -9.45 -22.28 29.17
N ARG A 408 -10.58 -21.80 28.65
CA ARG A 408 -10.79 -21.29 27.28
C ARG A 408 -10.35 -19.84 27.15
N ARG A 409 -10.11 -19.43 25.91
CA ARG A 409 -9.71 -18.06 25.56
C ARG A 409 -10.54 -17.56 24.39
N LEU A 410 -11.08 -16.35 24.53
CA LEU A 410 -11.61 -15.58 23.42
C LEU A 410 -10.47 -14.70 22.87
N ALA A 411 -10.35 -14.57 21.55
CA ALA A 411 -9.37 -13.65 20.97
C ALA A 411 -10.02 -12.72 19.95
N LEU A 412 -9.63 -11.44 19.97
CA LEU A 412 -9.88 -10.51 18.88
C LEU A 412 -8.64 -10.44 18.02
N ILE A 413 -8.79 -10.73 16.73
CA ILE A 413 -7.69 -10.76 15.77
C ILE A 413 -7.92 -9.65 14.75
N THR A 414 -6.97 -8.73 14.65
CA THR A 414 -7.01 -7.63 13.68
C THR A 414 -5.98 -7.87 12.59
N GLY A 415 -6.26 -7.52 11.32
CA GLY A 415 -5.28 -7.60 10.23
C GLY A 415 -5.74 -8.48 9.07
N ASP A 416 -4.77 -8.90 8.26
CA ASP A 416 -5.00 -9.80 7.13
C ASP A 416 -5.27 -11.24 7.58
N LEU A 417 -6.34 -11.86 7.07
CA LEU A 417 -6.69 -13.26 7.34
C LEU A 417 -5.54 -14.22 6.98
N ARG A 418 -4.74 -13.90 5.96
CA ARG A 418 -3.55 -14.66 5.55
C ARG A 418 -2.43 -14.68 6.57
N ASN A 419 -2.55 -13.93 7.67
CA ASN A 419 -1.60 -13.95 8.78
C ASN A 419 -2.15 -14.66 10.02
N VAL A 420 -3.39 -15.16 9.97
CA VAL A 420 -3.96 -15.97 11.04
C VAL A 420 -3.45 -17.41 10.91
N ARG A 421 -2.95 -17.98 12.01
CA ARG A 421 -2.41 -19.34 12.09
C ARG A 421 -2.91 -20.02 13.35
N GLY A 422 -2.94 -21.34 13.35
CA GLY A 422 -3.27 -22.13 14.54
C GLY A 422 -4.75 -22.11 14.93
N ILE A 423 -5.63 -21.83 13.96
CA ILE A 423 -7.09 -21.97 14.13
C ILE A 423 -7.60 -22.99 13.14
N GLU A 424 -8.31 -23.99 13.63
CA GLU A 424 -8.68 -25.19 12.88
C GLU A 424 -9.93 -25.00 12.03
N VAL A 425 -10.89 -24.19 12.48
CA VAL A 425 -12.13 -23.91 11.72
C VAL A 425 -12.20 -22.44 11.37
N TRP A 426 -12.32 -22.13 10.08
CA TRP A 426 -12.61 -20.76 9.64
C TRP A 426 -14.05 -20.64 9.22
N VAL A 427 -14.75 -19.66 9.77
CA VAL A 427 -16.11 -19.35 9.38
C VAL A 427 -16.09 -18.35 8.24
N ASN A 428 -16.88 -18.59 7.21
CA ASN A 428 -17.03 -17.71 6.08
C ASN A 428 -18.45 -17.13 6.06
N SER A 429 -18.55 -15.82 5.86
CA SER A 429 -19.82 -15.09 5.79
C SER A 429 -20.36 -15.19 4.37
N GLU A 430 -21.45 -15.95 4.19
CA GLU A 430 -22.03 -16.21 2.88
C GLU A 430 -23.45 -15.68 2.74
N ASN A 431 -23.87 -15.52 1.48
CA ASN A 431 -25.28 -15.24 1.17
C ASN A 431 -26.14 -16.49 1.38
N THR A 432 -27.46 -16.32 1.48
CA THR A 432 -28.43 -17.43 1.61
C THR A 432 -28.38 -18.43 0.45
N ASN A 433 -27.76 -18.10 -0.68
CA ASN A 433 -27.60 -19.00 -1.82
C ASN A 433 -26.28 -19.79 -1.76
N MET A 434 -25.47 -19.60 -0.69
CA MET A 434 -24.17 -20.25 -0.49
C MET A 434 -23.19 -20.05 -1.67
N GLN A 435 -23.25 -18.87 -2.28
CA GLN A 435 -22.35 -18.51 -3.38
C GLN A 435 -21.19 -17.66 -2.86
N MET A 436 -19.98 -18.23 -2.89
CA MET A 436 -18.78 -17.48 -2.51
C MET A 436 -18.54 -16.32 -3.47
N ALA A 437 -17.92 -15.26 -2.96
CA ALA A 437 -17.52 -14.11 -3.76
C ALA A 437 -16.52 -14.49 -4.85
N ARG A 438 -16.36 -13.66 -5.88
CA ARG A 438 -15.38 -13.91 -6.95
C ARG A 438 -13.97 -13.74 -6.40
N PHE A 439 -12.99 -14.41 -6.99
CA PHE A 439 -11.60 -14.41 -6.52
C PHE A 439 -10.98 -13.02 -6.32
N PHE A 440 -11.42 -12.03 -7.10
CA PHE A 440 -10.90 -10.66 -7.12
C PHE A 440 -11.82 -9.64 -6.44
N ASP A 441 -12.92 -10.08 -5.82
CA ASP A 441 -13.77 -9.19 -5.03
C ASP A 441 -13.09 -8.85 -3.69
N PHE A 442 -13.39 -7.67 -3.14
CA PHE A 442 -12.88 -7.24 -1.84
C PHE A 442 -13.71 -7.85 -0.70
N ALA A 443 -13.54 -9.15 -0.45
CA ALA A 443 -14.28 -9.89 0.58
C ALA A 443 -13.44 -10.99 1.26
N ILE A 444 -13.78 -11.31 2.52
CA ILE A 444 -13.19 -12.46 3.24
C ILE A 444 -13.48 -13.76 2.48
N SER A 445 -14.70 -13.91 1.95
CA SER A 445 -15.09 -15.05 1.10
C SER A 445 -14.16 -15.24 -0.10
N SER A 446 -13.80 -14.15 -0.79
CA SER A 446 -12.85 -14.19 -1.92
C SER A 446 -11.47 -14.69 -1.49
N MET A 447 -10.99 -14.25 -0.32
CA MET A 447 -9.70 -14.68 0.22
C MET A 447 -9.71 -16.17 0.57
N ILE A 448 -10.72 -16.62 1.30
CA ILE A 448 -10.90 -18.04 1.66
C ILE A 448 -10.96 -18.90 0.39
N ARG A 449 -11.75 -18.46 -0.61
CA ARG A 449 -11.90 -19.15 -1.90
C ARG A 449 -10.58 -19.23 -2.66
N PHE A 450 -9.88 -18.11 -2.83
CA PHE A 450 -8.63 -18.04 -3.59
C PHE A 450 -7.49 -18.82 -2.93
N GLU A 451 -7.39 -18.74 -1.61
CA GLU A 451 -6.34 -19.40 -0.84
C GLU A 451 -6.60 -20.89 -0.62
N GLY A 452 -7.87 -21.32 -0.64
CA GLY A 452 -8.26 -22.73 -0.62
C GLY A 452 -8.31 -23.40 -1.99
N ALA A 453 -8.27 -22.62 -3.07
CA ALA A 453 -8.24 -23.16 -4.43
C ALA A 453 -6.88 -23.80 -4.76
N ARG A 454 -6.92 -24.84 -5.60
CA ARG A 454 -5.71 -25.41 -6.19
C ARG A 454 -5.19 -24.46 -7.26
N LYS A 455 -3.95 -24.04 -7.13
CA LYS A 455 -3.29 -23.12 -8.06
C LYS A 455 -2.50 -23.91 -9.12
N SER A 456 -2.53 -23.43 -10.36
CA SER A 456 -1.68 -23.94 -11.44
C SER A 456 -0.21 -23.59 -11.19
N ARG A 457 0.69 -24.11 -12.02
CA ARG A 457 2.11 -23.72 -12.00
C ARG A 457 2.35 -22.22 -12.24
N THR A 458 1.38 -21.51 -12.82
CA THR A 458 1.42 -20.07 -13.10
C THR A 458 0.62 -19.27 -12.07
N GLY A 459 0.30 -19.84 -10.90
CA GLY A 459 -0.38 -19.13 -9.80
C GLY A 459 -1.88 -18.88 -10.00
N HIS A 460 -2.43 -19.18 -11.17
CA HIS A 460 -3.86 -19.04 -11.48
C HIS A 460 -4.68 -20.14 -10.79
N VAL A 461 -5.95 -19.88 -10.49
CA VAL A 461 -6.83 -20.93 -9.95
C VAL A 461 -7.07 -21.99 -11.02
N ALA A 462 -6.56 -23.20 -10.77
CA ALA A 462 -6.78 -24.38 -11.60
C ALA A 462 -8.07 -25.10 -11.20
N GLU A 463 -8.37 -25.15 -9.91
CA GLU A 463 -9.56 -25.82 -9.38
C GLU A 463 -10.06 -25.14 -8.11
N ASP A 464 -11.36 -24.86 -8.07
CA ASP A 464 -12.04 -24.19 -6.96
C ASP A 464 -12.60 -25.20 -5.95
N LEU A 465 -11.71 -25.78 -5.16
CA LEU A 465 -12.01 -26.92 -4.29
C LEU A 465 -13.16 -26.63 -3.31
N ILE A 466 -13.20 -25.41 -2.73
CA ILE A 466 -14.19 -25.05 -1.71
C ILE A 466 -15.56 -24.78 -2.35
N GLN A 467 -15.63 -23.93 -3.39
CA GLN A 467 -16.92 -23.65 -4.04
C GLN A 467 -17.49 -24.92 -4.68
N ASN A 468 -16.67 -25.74 -5.33
CA ASN A 468 -17.14 -26.97 -5.96
C ASN A 468 -17.77 -27.91 -4.93
N GLN A 469 -17.14 -28.08 -3.76
CA GLN A 469 -17.69 -28.91 -2.69
C GLN A 469 -18.96 -28.28 -2.09
N LEU A 470 -19.00 -26.96 -1.94
CA LEU A 470 -20.19 -26.26 -1.46
C LEU A 470 -21.36 -26.45 -2.44
N ASP A 471 -21.12 -26.37 -3.74
CA ASP A 471 -22.11 -26.62 -4.79
C ASP A 471 -22.61 -28.08 -4.78
N GLU A 472 -21.71 -29.04 -4.55
CA GLU A 472 -22.06 -30.45 -4.37
C GLU A 472 -22.98 -30.66 -3.16
N ILE A 473 -22.67 -30.03 -2.01
CA ILE A 473 -23.52 -30.13 -0.81
C ILE A 473 -24.87 -29.46 -1.04
N MET A 474 -24.90 -28.32 -1.71
CA MET A 474 -26.13 -27.62 -2.05
C MET A 474 -27.03 -28.42 -2.99
N CYS A 475 -26.51 -29.40 -3.75
CA CYS A 475 -27.30 -30.34 -4.55
C CYS A 475 -28.34 -29.67 -5.49
N GLY A 476 -28.07 -28.45 -5.96
CA GLY A 476 -29.00 -27.68 -6.80
C GLY A 476 -30.12 -26.96 -6.06
N GLU A 477 -30.13 -26.96 -4.71
CA GLU A 477 -30.96 -26.07 -3.93
C GLU A 477 -30.62 -24.60 -4.23
N ARG A 478 -31.67 -23.76 -4.28
CA ARG A 478 -31.50 -22.35 -4.65
C ARG A 478 -31.14 -21.45 -3.47
N SER A 479 -31.39 -21.89 -2.24
CA SER A 479 -31.16 -21.10 -1.03
C SER A 479 -31.32 -21.97 0.22
N VAL A 480 -30.57 -21.65 1.26
CA VAL A 480 -30.75 -22.16 2.62
C VAL A 480 -31.53 -21.16 3.50
N PRO A 481 -32.04 -21.59 4.67
CA PRO A 481 -32.55 -20.68 5.69
C PRO A 481 -31.47 -19.70 6.20
N GLU A 482 -31.88 -18.52 6.66
CA GLU A 482 -30.98 -17.59 7.35
C GLU A 482 -30.30 -18.27 8.55
N ALA A 483 -29.04 -17.92 8.78
CA ALA A 483 -28.17 -18.48 9.81
C ALA A 483 -27.87 -19.98 9.70
N ALA A 484 -28.25 -20.65 8.61
CA ALA A 484 -27.77 -22.01 8.34
C ALA A 484 -26.24 -22.01 8.16
N VAL A 485 -25.59 -23.07 8.65
CA VAL A 485 -24.14 -23.26 8.55
C VAL A 485 -23.85 -24.59 7.85
N ILE A 486 -23.04 -24.54 6.79
CA ILE A 486 -22.61 -25.71 6.03
C ILE A 486 -21.10 -25.86 6.14
N ALA A 487 -20.62 -27.07 6.41
CA ALA A 487 -19.19 -27.36 6.45
C ALA A 487 -18.69 -27.90 5.11
N THR A 488 -17.57 -27.37 4.64
CA THR A 488 -16.76 -27.96 3.55
C THR A 488 -15.38 -28.31 4.08
N GLY A 489 -14.63 -29.04 3.26
CA GLY A 489 -13.19 -29.18 3.41
C GLY A 489 -12.47 -27.83 3.22
N PRO A 490 -11.21 -27.75 3.66
CA PRO A 490 -10.41 -26.52 3.64
C PRO A 490 -9.73 -26.24 2.29
N GLY A 491 -9.79 -27.19 1.34
CA GLY A 491 -8.97 -27.14 0.14
C GLY A 491 -7.47 -27.04 0.48
N GLU A 492 -6.74 -26.18 -0.23
CA GLU A 492 -5.31 -25.92 0.03
C GLU A 492 -5.06 -25.06 1.30
N LEU A 493 -6.11 -24.62 2.02
CA LEU A 493 -5.91 -23.92 3.30
C LEU A 493 -5.32 -24.82 4.38
N GLN A 494 -5.50 -26.14 4.28
CA GLN A 494 -4.96 -27.09 5.26
C GLN A 494 -3.45 -27.09 5.29
N SER A 495 -2.81 -27.24 4.12
CA SER A 495 -1.37 -27.28 3.98
C SER A 495 -0.71 -25.93 4.31
N LYS A 496 -1.41 -24.82 4.00
CA LYS A 496 -0.86 -23.47 4.11
C LYS A 496 -1.11 -22.78 5.45
N TYR A 497 -2.26 -23.05 6.09
CA TYR A 497 -2.72 -22.32 7.28
C TYR A 497 -3.06 -23.24 8.46
N GLY A 498 -3.08 -24.56 8.26
CA GLY A 498 -3.48 -25.54 9.28
C GLY A 498 -4.98 -25.65 9.48
N VAL A 499 -5.78 -25.04 8.60
CA VAL A 499 -7.24 -25.06 8.67
C VAL A 499 -7.76 -26.46 8.30
N GLN A 500 -8.61 -27.02 9.14
CA GLN A 500 -9.19 -28.35 8.96
C GLN A 500 -10.57 -28.29 8.30
N ALA A 501 -11.35 -27.23 8.49
CA ALA A 501 -12.66 -27.08 7.85
C ALA A 501 -13.06 -25.61 7.64
N ILE A 502 -13.93 -25.37 6.66
CA ILE A 502 -14.59 -24.08 6.44
C ILE A 502 -16.07 -24.20 6.74
N PHE A 503 -16.58 -23.30 7.58
CA PHE A 503 -17.99 -23.22 7.94
C PHE A 503 -18.63 -22.03 7.24
N HIS A 504 -19.45 -22.28 6.23
CA HIS A 504 -20.16 -21.25 5.47
C HIS A 504 -21.46 -20.90 6.20
N ALA A 505 -21.55 -19.70 6.75
CA ALA A 505 -22.71 -19.21 7.48
C ALA A 505 -23.54 -18.26 6.61
N ALA A 506 -24.81 -18.60 6.37
CA ALA A 506 -25.80 -17.78 5.66
C ALA A 506 -26.19 -16.55 6.49
N SER A 507 -25.31 -15.56 6.47
CA SER A 507 -25.35 -14.35 7.30
C SER A 507 -25.75 -13.11 6.52
N VAL A 508 -25.96 -13.26 5.22
CA VAL A 508 -26.34 -12.20 4.29
C VAL A 508 -27.46 -12.69 3.38
N ARG A 509 -28.42 -11.84 3.08
CA ARG A 509 -29.49 -12.07 2.10
C ARG A 509 -29.17 -11.29 0.84
N GLY A 510 -29.14 -11.97 -0.31
CA GLY A 510 -29.03 -11.31 -1.62
C GLY A 510 -30.40 -10.98 -2.18
N THR A 511 -30.61 -9.74 -2.60
CA THR A 511 -31.84 -9.29 -3.27
C THR A 511 -31.50 -8.75 -4.66
N ILE A 512 -32.16 -9.28 -5.68
CA ILE A 512 -31.91 -8.88 -7.08
C ILE A 512 -32.25 -7.39 -7.23
N GLY A 513 -31.28 -6.61 -7.69
CA GLY A 513 -31.42 -5.15 -7.90
C GLY A 513 -31.19 -4.29 -6.66
N GLU A 514 -31.17 -4.88 -5.46
CA GLU A 514 -30.98 -4.18 -4.18
C GLU A 514 -29.65 -4.54 -3.47
N GLY A 515 -28.98 -5.60 -3.91
CA GLY A 515 -27.65 -5.98 -3.42
C GLY A 515 -27.72 -6.96 -2.25
N TYR A 516 -26.88 -6.77 -1.25
CA TYR A 516 -26.71 -7.70 -0.12
C TYR A 516 -27.02 -7.00 1.21
N GLU A 517 -27.90 -7.62 2.01
CA GLU A 517 -28.27 -7.12 3.34
C GLU A 517 -27.92 -8.15 4.43
N PRO A 518 -27.38 -7.74 5.58
CA PRO A 518 -27.18 -8.64 6.71
C PRO A 518 -28.50 -9.29 7.18
N VAL A 519 -28.46 -10.58 7.54
CA VAL A 519 -29.62 -11.24 8.18
C VAL A 519 -29.90 -10.62 9.54
N ARG A 520 -31.15 -10.70 10.02
CA ARG A 520 -31.57 -10.02 11.26
C ARG A 520 -30.89 -10.58 12.52
N ASP A 521 -30.66 -11.89 12.55
CA ASP A 521 -30.16 -12.62 13.71
C ASP A 521 -28.79 -13.26 13.43
N ILE A 522 -27.76 -12.42 13.44
CA ILE A 522 -26.37 -12.84 13.19
C ILE A 522 -25.83 -13.68 14.34
N GLN A 523 -26.33 -13.47 15.56
CA GLN A 523 -25.96 -14.25 16.74
C GLN A 523 -26.23 -15.74 16.51
N ARG A 524 -27.33 -16.05 15.81
CA ARG A 524 -27.67 -17.42 15.46
C ARG A 524 -26.65 -18.08 14.52
N CYS A 525 -25.98 -17.32 13.64
CA CYS A 525 -24.87 -17.84 12.83
C CYS A 525 -23.71 -18.31 13.72
N ILE A 526 -23.41 -17.55 14.78
CA ILE A 526 -22.35 -17.88 15.74
C ILE A 526 -22.71 -19.16 16.49
N THR A 527 -23.91 -19.23 17.08
CA THR A 527 -24.33 -20.40 17.86
C THR A 527 -24.46 -21.65 16.99
N ASN A 528 -24.96 -21.53 15.75
CA ASN A 528 -25.10 -22.68 14.85
C ASN A 528 -23.74 -23.21 14.38
N ALA A 529 -22.75 -22.33 14.18
CA ALA A 529 -21.40 -22.76 13.83
C ALA A 529 -20.71 -23.48 15.00
N LEU A 530 -20.88 -23.00 16.23
CA LEU A 530 -20.38 -23.68 17.43
C LEU A 530 -21.07 -25.03 17.64
N ALA A 531 -22.40 -25.08 17.47
CA ALA A 531 -23.18 -26.32 17.53
C ALA A 531 -22.74 -27.35 16.49
N LEU A 532 -22.45 -26.91 15.26
CA LEU A 532 -21.94 -27.79 14.21
C LEU A 532 -20.56 -28.36 14.54
N MET A 533 -19.72 -27.60 15.24
CA MET A 533 -18.39 -28.05 15.67
C MET A 533 -18.46 -29.07 16.81
N ASP A 534 -19.41 -28.91 17.73
CA ASP A 534 -19.63 -29.85 18.85
C ASP A 534 -20.44 -31.10 18.45
N ASP A 535 -21.09 -31.12 17.27
CA ASP A 535 -21.91 -32.24 16.82
C ASP A 535 -21.02 -33.45 16.43
N PRO A 536 -21.05 -34.55 17.21
CA PRO A 536 -20.21 -35.72 16.93
C PRO A 536 -20.66 -36.51 15.69
N THR A 537 -21.86 -36.22 15.16
CA THR A 537 -22.43 -36.82 13.97
C THR A 537 -22.19 -36.01 12.70
N ALA A 538 -21.80 -34.75 12.85
CA ALA A 538 -21.46 -33.89 11.72
C ALA A 538 -20.19 -34.40 11.03
N ASN A 539 -20.25 -34.52 9.70
CA ASN A 539 -19.12 -34.93 8.88
C ASN A 539 -18.16 -33.76 8.67
N VAL A 540 -17.53 -33.30 9.76
CA VAL A 540 -16.51 -32.26 9.75
C VAL A 540 -15.14 -32.92 9.67
N ALA A 541 -14.27 -32.41 8.81
CA ALA A 541 -12.91 -32.93 8.67
C ALA A 541 -12.12 -32.73 9.98
N GLY A 542 -11.71 -33.84 10.61
CA GLY A 542 -11.00 -33.86 11.90
C GLY A 542 -11.92 -34.06 13.10
N ARG A 543 -11.72 -35.12 13.88
CA ARG A 543 -12.40 -35.32 15.17
C ARG A 543 -11.61 -34.63 16.28
N GLY A 544 -12.27 -33.83 17.12
CA GLY A 544 -11.65 -33.15 18.26
C GLY A 544 -11.12 -31.74 17.96
N LEU A 545 -11.77 -31.01 17.05
CA LEU A 545 -11.46 -29.60 16.77
C LEU A 545 -11.67 -28.77 18.04
N SER A 546 -10.80 -27.78 18.27
CA SER A 546 -10.72 -27.00 19.51
C SER A 546 -10.59 -25.49 19.29
N SER A 547 -10.60 -25.03 18.03
CA SER A 547 -10.46 -23.62 17.71
C SER A 547 -11.26 -23.21 16.48
N ILE A 548 -11.97 -22.09 16.59
CA ILE A 548 -12.84 -21.54 15.54
C ILE A 548 -12.67 -20.03 15.40
N LEU A 549 -12.59 -19.56 14.16
CA LEU A 549 -12.42 -18.16 13.79
C LEU A 549 -13.67 -17.62 13.11
N PHE A 550 -14.25 -16.56 13.68
CA PHE A 550 -15.37 -15.85 13.08
C PHE A 550 -14.90 -14.53 12.42
N PRO A 551 -15.32 -14.25 11.19
CA PRO A 551 -15.23 -12.91 10.64
C PRO A 551 -16.26 -12.03 11.35
N LEU A 552 -16.07 -10.72 11.32
CA LEU A 552 -17.04 -9.80 11.87
C LEU A 552 -18.24 -9.69 10.92
N MET A 553 -19.28 -10.47 11.18
CA MET A 553 -20.44 -10.60 10.29
C MET A 553 -21.38 -9.41 10.41
N GLY A 554 -21.99 -9.01 9.28
CA GLY A 554 -23.09 -8.04 9.23
C GLY A 554 -22.75 -6.55 9.20
N ILE A 555 -21.48 -6.21 9.02
CA ILE A 555 -21.06 -4.80 8.89
C ILE A 555 -21.24 -4.29 7.45
N GLY A 556 -21.14 -5.18 6.46
CA GLY A 556 -21.14 -4.79 5.05
C GLY A 556 -20.05 -3.75 4.73
N PHE A 557 -20.26 -2.97 3.67
CA PHE A 557 -19.47 -1.76 3.36
C PHE A 557 -19.91 -0.54 4.19
N ALA A 558 -20.93 -0.69 5.04
CA ALA A 558 -21.47 0.40 5.82
C ALA A 558 -20.53 0.71 7.00
N ARG A 559 -19.98 1.94 7.01
CA ARG A 559 -19.13 2.49 8.08
C ARG A 559 -19.92 2.83 9.36
N GLY A 560 -20.93 2.03 9.69
CA GLY A 560 -21.69 2.16 10.92
C GLY A 560 -20.86 1.75 12.15
N ASP A 561 -21.35 2.08 13.34
CA ASP A 561 -20.71 1.63 14.57
C ASP A 561 -20.79 0.10 14.67
N PHE A 562 -19.65 -0.58 14.55
CA PHE A 562 -19.59 -2.04 14.62
C PHE A 562 -19.65 -2.59 16.04
N ARG A 563 -19.46 -1.76 17.06
CA ARG A 563 -19.35 -2.20 18.47
C ARG A 563 -20.60 -2.94 18.96
N PRO A 564 -21.85 -2.51 18.68
CA PRO A 564 -23.04 -3.25 19.09
C PRO A 564 -23.15 -4.62 18.43
N LEU A 565 -22.65 -4.75 17.21
CA LEU A 565 -22.69 -6.01 16.45
C LEU A 565 -21.62 -6.99 16.93
N LEU A 566 -20.42 -6.48 17.22
CA LEU A 566 -19.35 -7.24 17.88
C LEU A 566 -19.80 -7.75 19.25
N HIS A 567 -20.41 -6.87 20.06
CA HIS A 567 -20.91 -7.25 21.39
C HIS A 567 -21.88 -8.43 21.31
N ARG A 568 -22.87 -8.35 20.41
CA ARG A 568 -23.86 -9.42 20.21
C ARG A 568 -23.24 -10.74 19.75
N GLN A 569 -22.22 -10.71 18.89
CA GLN A 569 -21.53 -11.92 18.43
C GLN A 569 -20.69 -12.56 19.55
N VAL A 570 -19.96 -11.75 20.32
CA VAL A 570 -19.17 -12.23 21.46
C VAL A 570 -20.07 -12.80 22.55
N GLU A 571 -21.16 -12.12 22.87
CA GLU A 571 -22.15 -12.56 23.86
C GLU A 571 -22.76 -13.91 23.48
N ALA A 572 -23.17 -14.10 22.21
CA ALA A 572 -23.69 -15.37 21.72
C ALA A 572 -22.67 -16.53 21.85
N ALA A 573 -21.39 -16.28 21.57
CA ALA A 573 -20.35 -17.27 21.74
C ALA A 573 -20.13 -17.63 23.22
N LEU A 574 -20.10 -16.62 24.10
CA LEU A 574 -19.91 -16.82 25.54
C LEU A 574 -21.09 -17.56 26.18
N GLU A 575 -22.33 -17.22 25.79
CA GLU A 575 -23.55 -17.90 26.25
C GLU A 575 -23.57 -19.36 25.80
N TYR A 576 -23.21 -19.63 24.54
CA TYR A 576 -23.12 -21.00 24.02
C TYR A 576 -22.10 -21.82 24.82
N LEU A 577 -20.87 -21.32 25.01
CA LEU A 577 -19.81 -22.02 25.74
C LEU A 577 -20.12 -22.19 27.23
N ALA A 578 -20.86 -21.26 27.84
CA ALA A 578 -21.33 -21.39 29.21
C ALA A 578 -22.39 -22.51 29.34
N GLY A 579 -23.23 -22.69 28.32
CA GLY A 579 -24.23 -23.78 28.25
C GLY A 579 -23.64 -25.15 27.91
N HIS A 580 -22.43 -25.20 27.34
CA HIS A 580 -21.78 -26.43 26.88
C HIS A 580 -20.38 -26.59 27.53
N PRO A 581 -20.32 -26.90 28.84
CA PRO A 581 -19.05 -26.98 29.56
C PRO A 581 -18.11 -28.08 29.04
N ASP A 582 -18.65 -29.12 28.40
CA ASP A 582 -17.89 -30.22 27.80
C ASP A 582 -17.44 -29.96 26.34
N SER A 583 -17.77 -28.78 25.79
CA SER A 583 -17.34 -28.38 24.44
C SER A 583 -15.81 -28.39 24.35
N ALA A 584 -15.28 -28.91 23.24
CA ALA A 584 -13.84 -28.98 22.98
C ALA A 584 -13.24 -27.64 22.51
N ILE A 585 -14.11 -26.66 22.22
CA ILE A 585 -13.80 -25.31 21.69
C ILE A 585 -13.15 -24.42 22.76
#